data_AF-A0A5M6IKH0-F1
#
_entry.id   AF-A0A5M6IKH0-F1
#
_cell.length_a   1.000
_cell.length_b   1.000
_cell.length_c   1.000
_cell.angle_alpha   90.00
_cell.angle_beta   90.00
_cell.angle_gamma   90.00
#
_symmetry.space_group_name_H-M   'P 1'
#
loop_
_entity.id
_entity.type
_entity.pdbx_description
1 polymer ?
#
loop_
_entity_poly.entity_id
_entity_poly.type
_entity_poly.pdbx_seq_one_letter_code
_entity_poly.pdbx_strand_id
1 'polypeptide(L)'
;MTLRLVSTGNGPALAIRDHLLPRVRRDGTLEVQRDAVRVIALRTGEWVFEHWTPFKDLSPEEASSPGYRHALQEQHTVPDLPYGFKVWHAGTKVLCVLWADSGAFQVIDFRRGDWEALALAL
;
A
#
# COMPACT_ATOMS: atom_id res chain seq x y z
N MET A 1 -0.94 -14.38 25.30
CA MET A 1 0.09 -13.41 24.87
C MET A 1 0.84 -14.00 23.70
N THR A 2 0.58 -13.51 22.50
CA THR A 2 1.18 -14.00 21.25
C THR A 2 2.26 -12.99 20.84
N LEU A 3 3.53 -13.36 21.01
CA LEU A 3 4.67 -12.51 20.64
C LEU A 3 4.74 -12.44 19.11
N ARG A 4 4.45 -11.27 18.53
CA ARG A 4 4.58 -11.01 17.08
C ARG A 4 6.03 -10.65 16.79
N LEU A 5 6.75 -11.54 16.11
CA LEU A 5 8.11 -11.31 15.60
C LEU A 5 8.11 -10.05 14.72
N VAL A 6 8.63 -8.95 15.24
CA VAL A 6 9.03 -7.78 14.44
C VAL A 6 10.37 -8.13 13.82
N SER A 7 10.35 -8.83 12.69
CA SER A 7 11.54 -9.01 11.88
C SER A 7 11.85 -7.67 11.22
N THR A 8 12.97 -7.07 11.60
CA THR A 8 13.54 -5.81 11.10
C THR A 8 14.03 -5.91 9.66
N GLY A 9 13.31 -6.63 8.82
CA GLY A 9 13.57 -6.79 7.39
C GLY A 9 12.25 -6.71 6.64
N ASN A 10 11.78 -5.50 6.37
CA ASN A 10 10.65 -5.25 5.47
C ASN A 10 10.92 -5.71 4.03
N GLY A 11 12.11 -6.25 3.74
CA GLY A 11 12.58 -6.66 2.41
C GLY A 11 11.60 -7.54 1.62
N PRO A 12 11.05 -8.64 2.19
CA PRO A 12 10.09 -9.47 1.47
C PRO A 12 8.79 -8.74 1.14
N ALA A 13 8.25 -7.97 2.09
CA ALA A 13 7.03 -7.18 1.88
C ALA A 13 7.25 -6.08 0.82
N LEU A 14 8.42 -5.43 0.84
CA LEU A 14 8.84 -4.45 -0.17
C LEU A 14 8.99 -5.10 -1.55
N ALA A 15 9.68 -6.23 -1.64
CA ALA A 15 9.90 -6.95 -2.89
C ALA A 15 8.57 -7.36 -3.54
N ILE A 16 7.63 -7.89 -2.74
CA ILE A 16 6.30 -8.28 -3.22
C ILE A 16 5.52 -7.04 -3.70
N ARG A 17 5.54 -5.93 -2.93
CA ARG A 17 4.92 -4.67 -3.35
C ARG A 17 5.50 -4.20 -4.68
N ASP A 18 6.82 -4.10 -4.79
CA ASP A 18 7.49 -3.52 -5.96
C ASP A 18 7.32 -4.38 -7.22
N HIS A 19 7.20 -5.70 -7.05
CA HIS A 19 6.92 -6.63 -8.12
C HIS A 19 5.47 -6.54 -8.63
N LEU A 20 4.49 -6.48 -7.72
CA LEU A 20 3.06 -6.57 -8.07
C LEU A 20 2.41 -5.23 -8.36
N LEU A 21 2.84 -4.15 -7.71
CA LEU A 21 2.22 -2.83 -7.83
C LEU A 21 2.18 -2.33 -9.30
N PRO A 22 3.23 -2.47 -10.13
CA PRO A 22 3.18 -2.08 -11.53
C PRO A 22 2.11 -2.85 -12.34
N ARG A 23 1.91 -4.13 -12.03
CA ARG A 23 0.89 -4.98 -12.70
C ARG A 23 -0.51 -4.53 -12.32
N VAL A 24 -0.75 -4.31 -11.03
CA VAL A 24 -2.05 -3.81 -10.56
C VAL A 24 -2.39 -2.46 -11.17
N ARG A 25 -1.40 -1.56 -11.32
CA ARG A 25 -1.61 -0.26 -11.98
C ARG A 25 -1.89 -0.37 -13.48
N ARG A 26 -1.34 -1.38 -14.16
CA ARG A 26 -1.51 -1.58 -15.61
C ARG A 26 -2.80 -2.31 -15.95
N ASP A 27 -3.06 -3.39 -15.23
CA ASP A 27 -4.08 -4.39 -15.59
C ASP A 27 -5.30 -4.34 -14.65
N GLY A 28 -5.22 -3.59 -13.55
CA GLY A 28 -6.30 -3.46 -12.57
C GLY A 28 -7.41 -2.52 -13.01
N THR A 29 -8.61 -2.76 -12.48
CA THR A 29 -9.79 -1.93 -12.71
C THR A 29 -9.96 -0.94 -11.55
N LEU A 30 -10.32 0.30 -11.87
CA LEU A 30 -10.71 1.28 -10.86
C LEU A 30 -12.09 0.92 -10.30
N GLU A 31 -12.16 0.37 -9.08
CA GLU A 31 -13.41 -0.15 -8.50
C GLU A 31 -14.19 0.90 -7.69
N VAL A 32 -13.52 1.86 -7.03
CA VAL A 32 -14.20 2.83 -6.14
C VAL A 32 -13.64 4.24 -6.29
N GLN A 33 -14.57 5.19 -6.45
CA GLN A 33 -14.39 6.64 -6.32
C GLN A 33 -15.33 7.13 -5.22
N ARG A 34 -15.00 6.88 -3.95
CA ARG A 34 -15.72 7.43 -2.81
C ARG A 34 -14.73 8.17 -1.92
N ASP A 35 -15.02 9.45 -1.69
CA ASP A 35 -14.38 10.34 -0.73
C ASP A 35 -12.84 10.26 -0.71
N ALA A 36 -12.23 10.98 -1.67
CA ALA A 36 -10.80 11.31 -1.69
C ALA A 36 -9.79 10.15 -1.80
N VAL A 37 -10.22 8.92 -2.11
CA VAL A 37 -9.33 7.78 -2.36
C VAL A 37 -9.70 7.06 -3.66
N ARG A 38 -8.70 6.75 -4.49
CA ARG A 38 -8.83 5.87 -5.67
C ARG A 38 -8.36 4.48 -5.29
N VAL A 39 -9.16 3.46 -5.60
CA VAL A 39 -8.78 2.06 -5.41
C VAL A 39 -8.72 1.35 -6.75
N ILE A 40 -7.53 0.89 -7.11
CA ILE A 40 -7.30 0.03 -8.27
C ILE A 40 -7.24 -1.40 -7.76
N ALA A 41 -8.15 -2.24 -8.23
CA ALA A 41 -8.21 -3.64 -7.86
C ALA A 41 -7.89 -4.53 -9.06
N LEU A 42 -7.01 -5.51 -8.86
CA LEU A 42 -6.74 -6.56 -9.82
C LEU A 42 -7.17 -7.90 -9.21
N ARG A 43 -8.07 -8.61 -9.89
CA ARG A 43 -8.57 -9.92 -9.48
C ARG A 43 -8.11 -10.95 -10.50
N THR A 44 -7.44 -12.01 -10.07
CA THR A 44 -6.95 -13.07 -10.97
C THR A 44 -6.93 -14.41 -10.24
N GLY A 45 -7.85 -15.31 -10.60
CA GLY A 45 -7.99 -16.59 -9.92
C GLY A 45 -8.26 -16.40 -8.43
N GLU A 46 -7.42 -17.00 -7.59
CA GLU A 46 -7.51 -16.90 -6.12
C GLU A 46 -6.91 -15.59 -5.55
N TRP A 47 -6.33 -14.75 -6.41
CA TRP A 47 -5.66 -13.52 -6.01
C TRP A 47 -6.58 -12.31 -6.11
N VAL A 48 -6.52 -11.47 -5.09
CA VAL A 48 -7.05 -10.10 -5.12
C VAL A 48 -5.97 -9.14 -4.64
N PHE A 49 -5.64 -8.19 -5.49
CA PHE A 49 -4.70 -7.11 -5.19
C PHE A 49 -5.45 -5.79 -5.17
N GLU A 50 -5.23 -4.98 -4.14
CA GLU A 50 -5.85 -3.67 -4.02
C GLU A 50 -4.77 -2.64 -3.76
N HIS A 51 -4.66 -1.67 -4.66
CA HIS A 51 -3.83 -0.49 -4.47
C HIS A 51 -4.73 0.71 -4.20
N TRP A 52 -4.51 1.40 -3.09
CA TRP A 52 -5.13 2.71 -2.86
C TRP A 52 -4.14 3.85 -3.01
N THR A 53 -4.62 4.93 -3.64
CA THR A 53 -3.93 6.22 -3.71
C THR A 53 -4.86 7.32 -3.22
N PRO A 54 -4.35 8.35 -2.54
CA PRO A 54 -5.12 9.56 -2.32
C PRO A 54 -5.52 10.19 -3.66
N PHE A 55 -6.64 10.91 -3.69
CA PHE A 55 -7.22 11.48 -4.91
C PHE A 55 -6.51 12.76 -5.38
N LYS A 56 -5.70 13.38 -4.53
CA LYS A 56 -4.90 14.55 -4.91
C LYS A 56 -3.62 14.08 -5.59
N ASP A 57 -3.54 14.26 -6.91
CA ASP A 57 -2.27 14.62 -7.52
C ASP A 57 -1.82 15.90 -6.82
N LEU A 58 -0.96 15.81 -5.83
CA LEU A 58 -0.31 16.99 -5.27
C LEU A 58 0.52 17.57 -6.42
N SER A 59 -0.03 18.57 -7.10
CA SER A 59 0.73 19.33 -8.08
C SER A 59 2.01 19.84 -7.40
N PRO A 60 3.16 19.86 -8.09
CA PRO A 60 4.43 20.33 -7.52
C PRO A 60 4.34 21.71 -6.84
N GLU A 61 3.37 22.53 -7.28
CA GLU A 61 3.06 23.85 -6.72
C GLU A 61 2.31 23.81 -5.37
N GLU A 62 1.37 22.88 -5.18
CA GLU A 62 0.74 22.68 -3.86
C GLU A 62 1.71 22.01 -2.88
N ALA A 63 2.64 21.21 -3.40
CA ALA A 63 3.74 20.67 -2.62
C ALA A 63 4.73 21.76 -2.20
N SER A 64 4.91 22.86 -2.93
CA SER A 64 5.95 23.86 -2.58
C SER A 64 5.51 24.95 -1.61
N SER A 65 4.24 24.99 -1.19
CA SER A 65 3.76 26.01 -0.25
C SER A 65 4.05 25.62 1.21
N PRO A 66 4.93 26.35 1.94
CA PRO A 66 5.34 25.97 3.30
C PRO A 66 4.16 25.97 4.30
N GLY A 67 3.19 26.86 4.11
CA GLY A 67 2.03 26.99 5.00
C GLY A 67 1.03 25.85 4.92
N TYR A 68 0.89 25.21 3.75
CA TYR A 68 -0.05 24.09 3.55
C TYR A 68 0.48 22.79 4.18
N ARG A 69 1.79 22.54 4.07
CA ARG A 69 2.44 21.40 4.75
C ARG A 69 2.40 21.53 6.28
N HIS A 70 2.63 22.73 6.80
CA HIS A 70 2.64 22.96 8.26
C HIS A 70 1.25 22.78 8.88
N ALA A 71 0.19 23.26 8.22
CA ALA A 71 -1.18 23.12 8.70
C ALA A 71 -1.68 21.66 8.71
N LEU A 72 -1.25 20.84 7.74
CA LEU A 72 -1.58 19.41 7.68
C LEU A 72 -0.73 18.56 8.64
N GLN A 73 0.57 18.86 8.79
CA GLN A 73 1.45 18.15 9.73
C GLN A 73 1.06 18.35 11.19
N GLU A 74 0.49 19.51 11.55
CA GLU A 74 0.04 19.77 12.93
C GLU A 74 -1.28 19.07 13.28
N GLN A 75 -2.10 18.70 12.29
CA GLN A 75 -3.37 17.99 12.54
C GLN A 75 -3.22 16.47 12.67
N HIS A 76 -2.20 15.86 12.06
CA HIS A 76 -2.02 14.40 12.10
C HIS A 76 -0.78 14.02 12.92
N THR A 77 -1.02 13.60 14.16
CA THR A 77 0.00 13.15 15.14
C THR A 77 0.60 11.78 14.80
N VAL A 78 0.21 11.18 13.66
CA VAL A 78 0.71 9.91 13.11
C VAL A 78 1.13 10.20 11.67
N PRO A 79 2.28 9.69 11.19
CA PRO A 79 2.69 9.89 9.81
C PRO A 79 1.57 9.42 8.87
N ASP A 80 1.03 10.34 8.08
CA ASP A 80 0.14 10.00 6.98
C ASP A 80 0.91 9.11 6.02
N LEU A 81 0.54 7.84 5.96
CA LEU A 81 0.98 6.92 4.92
C LEU A 81 -0.16 6.80 3.90
N PRO A 82 -0.23 7.73 2.93
CA PRO A 82 -1.42 7.91 2.10
C PRO A 82 -1.59 6.77 1.09
N TYR A 83 -0.50 6.06 0.78
CA TYR A 83 -0.53 4.94 -0.15
C TYR A 83 -0.60 3.62 0.60
N GLY A 84 -1.23 2.64 -0.04
CA GLY A 84 -1.14 1.29 0.46
C GLY A 84 -1.54 0.24 -0.55
N PHE A 85 -1.25 -0.98 -0.13
CA PHE A 85 -1.33 -2.16 -0.95
C PHE A 85 -1.75 -3.35 -0.10
N LYS A 86 -2.82 -4.03 -0.53
CA LYS A 86 -3.28 -5.28 0.06
C LYS A 86 -3.13 -6.42 -0.93
N VAL A 87 -2.76 -7.57 -0.39
CA VAL A 87 -2.75 -8.85 -1.11
C VAL A 87 -3.63 -9.82 -0.35
N TRP A 88 -4.57 -10.41 -1.08
CA TRP A 88 -5.38 -11.53 -0.64
C TRP A 88 -5.08 -12.74 -1.52
N HIS A 89 -5.00 -13.90 -0.88
CA HIS A 89 -4.83 -15.19 -1.53
C HIS A 89 -5.85 -16.17 -0.96
N ALA A 90 -6.62 -16.82 -1.82
CA ALA A 90 -7.67 -17.79 -1.43
C ALA A 90 -8.61 -17.26 -0.33
N GLY A 91 -9.05 -16.00 -0.47
CA GLY A 91 -9.94 -15.33 0.48
C GLY A 91 -9.30 -14.85 1.79
N THR A 92 -7.99 -15.06 1.98
CA THR A 92 -7.26 -14.65 3.19
C THR A 92 -6.33 -13.47 2.88
N LYS A 93 -6.38 -12.41 3.71
CA LYS A 93 -5.43 -11.31 3.63
C LYS A 93 -4.06 -11.77 4.11
N VAL A 94 -3.07 -11.69 3.22
CA VAL A 94 -1.71 -12.17 3.48
C VAL A 94 -0.68 -11.04 3.57
N LEU A 95 -0.96 -9.88 2.95
CA LEU A 95 -0.12 -8.68 3.05
C LEU A 95 -0.99 -7.41 3.13
N CYS A 96 -0.57 -6.47 3.96
CA CYS A 96 -1.05 -5.10 3.98
C CYS A 96 0.13 -4.17 4.31
N VAL A 97 0.47 -3.28 3.38
CA VAL A 97 1.55 -2.30 3.56
C VAL A 97 1.05 -0.90 3.29
N LEU A 98 1.65 0.06 3.98
CA LEU A 98 1.42 1.49 3.81
C LEU A 98 2.75 2.19 3.52
N TRP A 99 2.71 3.25 2.72
CA TRP A 99 3.89 4.08 2.50
C TRP A 99 3.54 5.53 2.15
N ALA A 100 4.57 6.38 2.20
CA ALA A 100 4.54 7.76 1.75
C ALA A 100 5.73 8.03 0.81
N ASP A 101 5.65 9.10 0.01
CA ASP A 101 6.73 9.51 -0.88
C ASP A 101 7.99 9.98 -0.12
N SER A 102 7.86 10.31 1.17
CA SER A 102 8.99 10.60 2.06
C SER A 102 9.91 9.39 2.32
N GLY A 103 9.56 8.21 1.80
CA GLY A 103 10.25 6.95 2.04
C GLY A 103 9.77 6.22 3.30
N ALA A 104 8.80 6.78 4.04
CA ALA A 104 8.17 6.09 5.15
C ALA A 104 7.44 4.84 4.64
N PHE A 105 7.68 3.69 5.27
CA PHE A 105 7.12 2.41 4.89
C PHE A 105 6.75 1.60 6.12
N GLN A 106 5.53 1.06 6.13
CA GLN A 106 5.02 0.28 7.24
C GLN A 106 4.34 -1.00 6.75
N VAL A 107 4.70 -2.12 7.37
CA VAL A 107 3.98 -3.38 7.21
C VAL A 107 2.93 -3.48 8.31
N ILE A 108 1.65 -3.46 7.92
CA ILE A 108 0.51 -3.54 8.85
C ILE A 108 0.14 -5.00 9.14
N ASP A 109 0.12 -5.80 8.08
CA ASP A 109 -0.16 -7.23 8.15
C ASP A 109 0.75 -7.97 7.19
N PHE A 110 1.33 -9.07 7.66
CA PHE A 110 2.15 -9.93 6.85
C PHE A 110 2.12 -11.33 7.45
N ARG A 111 1.53 -12.26 6.71
CA ARG A 111 1.48 -13.67 7.07
C ARG A 111 2.53 -14.38 6.24
N ARG A 112 3.47 -15.06 6.90
CA ARG A 112 4.48 -15.85 6.17
C ARG A 112 3.86 -17.09 5.54
N GLY A 113 4.37 -17.50 4.39
CA GLY A 113 4.00 -18.78 3.77
C GLY A 113 4.37 -18.89 2.29
N ASP A 114 4.03 -20.02 1.69
CA ASP A 114 4.39 -20.35 0.30
C ASP A 114 3.83 -19.37 -0.74
N TRP A 115 2.76 -18.64 -0.38
CA TRP A 115 2.18 -17.60 -1.20
C TRP A 115 3.19 -16.50 -1.58
N GLU A 116 4.23 -16.25 -0.76
CA GLU A 116 5.24 -15.22 -1.06
C GLU A 116 5.98 -15.53 -2.37
N ALA A 117 6.39 -16.79 -2.55
CA ALA A 117 7.07 -17.23 -3.78
C ALA A 117 6.10 -17.27 -4.96
N LEU A 118 4.85 -17.69 -4.74
CA LEU A 118 3.82 -17.69 -5.77
C LEU A 118 3.50 -16.27 -6.26
N ALA A 119 3.41 -15.32 -5.33
CA ALA A 119 3.17 -13.91 -5.63
C ALA A 119 4.31 -13.29 -6.46
N LEU A 120 5.55 -13.66 -6.19
CA LEU A 120 6.72 -13.21 -6.96
C LEU A 120 6.87 -13.90 -8.33
N ALA A 121 6.17 -15.03 -8.55
CA ALA A 121 6.16 -15.74 -9.81
C ALA A 121 5.04 -15.28 -10.77
N LEU A 122 4.03 -14.56 -10.26
CA LEU A 122 3.02 -13.90 -11.09
C LEU A 122 3.72 -12.89 -11.96
#